data_AF-A0AA43JLT8-F1
#
_entry.id   AF-A0AA43JLT8-F1
#
_cell.length_a   1.000
_cell.length_b   1.000
_cell.length_c   1.000
_cell.angle_alpha   90.00
_cell.angle_beta   90.00
_cell.angle_gamma   90.00
#
_symmetry.space_group_name_H-M   'P 1'
#
loop_
_entity.id
_entity.type
_entity.pdbx_description
1 polymer ?
#
loop_
_entity_poly.entity_id
_entity_poly.type
_entity_poly.pdbx_seq_one_letter_code
_entity_poly.pdbx_strand_id
1 'polypeptide(L)'
;MGPIGFSFVHKCWTILRVGVVVLGIRLALRYKTLPWVLEQFSPCSMTVEPDDAAMKILAYYVDRWLRLFPYNRRGNCFPRSLALYRFARQRGYLVRFHCGVRNAAFGLDGHAWLTLGSEAFHEPGKHWQDFTVTFSYPPDLTKMVSQGSAIHSQGLTLES
;
A
#
# COMPACT_ATOMS: atom_id res chain seq x y z
N MET A 1 35.16 16.78 -19.29
CA MET A 1 33.68 16.67 -19.39
C MET A 1 33.21 15.45 -18.58
N GLY A 2 32.59 15.65 -17.43
CA GLY A 2 32.03 14.54 -16.63
C GLY A 2 30.72 13.99 -17.21
N PRO A 3 30.32 12.75 -16.90
CA PRO A 3 29.17 12.07 -17.49
C PRO A 3 27.86 12.58 -16.86
N ILE A 4 27.45 13.80 -17.22
CA ILE A 4 26.21 14.41 -16.74
C ILE A 4 24.97 13.64 -17.25
N GLY A 5 25.12 12.90 -18.36
CA GLY A 5 24.04 12.13 -18.99
C GLY A 5 23.52 10.94 -18.19
N PHE A 6 24.36 10.22 -17.44
CA PHE A 6 23.94 8.97 -16.78
C PHE A 6 23.00 9.21 -15.60
N SER A 7 23.22 10.30 -14.85
CA SER A 7 22.38 10.68 -13.71
C SER A 7 20.99 11.17 -14.14
N PHE A 8 20.90 11.84 -15.29
CA PHE A 8 19.64 12.36 -15.82
C PHE A 8 18.76 11.24 -16.36
N VAL A 9 19.34 10.28 -17.09
CA VAL A 9 18.63 9.08 -17.57
C VAL A 9 18.08 8.27 -16.40
N HIS A 10 18.86 8.07 -15.33
CA HIS A 10 18.40 7.35 -14.14
C HIS A 10 17.25 8.07 -13.41
N LYS A 11 17.29 9.41 -13.33
CA LYS A 11 16.19 10.22 -12.79
C LYS A 11 14.94 10.15 -13.67
N CYS A 12 15.07 10.37 -14.97
CA CYS A 12 13.95 10.28 -15.92
C CYS A 12 13.33 8.89 -15.93
N TRP A 13 14.15 7.83 -15.84
CA TRP A 13 13.70 6.45 -15.72
C TRP A 13 12.89 6.23 -14.43
N THR A 14 13.35 6.77 -13.31
CA THR A 14 12.61 6.70 -12.04
C THR A 14 11.27 7.42 -12.14
N ILE A 15 11.25 8.63 -12.70
CA ILE A 15 10.02 9.44 -12.88
C ILE A 15 9.03 8.71 -13.79
N LEU A 16 9.49 8.17 -14.91
CA LEU A 16 8.67 7.45 -15.88
C LEU A 16 8.15 6.15 -15.29
N ARG A 17 8.99 5.39 -14.57
CA ARG A 17 8.59 4.18 -13.84
C ARG A 17 7.52 4.47 -12.80
N VAL A 18 7.65 5.56 -12.04
CA VAL A 18 6.61 6.00 -11.08
C VAL A 18 5.32 6.35 -11.80
N GLY A 19 5.39 7.12 -12.90
CA GLY A 19 4.22 7.46 -13.70
C GLY A 19 3.49 6.24 -14.26
N VAL A 20 4.23 5.29 -14.85
CA VAL A 20 3.69 4.02 -15.37
C VAL A 20 3.05 3.19 -14.27
N VAL A 21 3.67 3.11 -13.08
CA VAL A 21 3.09 2.40 -11.93
C VAL A 21 1.80 3.07 -11.46
N VAL A 22 1.79 4.40 -11.29
CA VAL A 22 0.59 5.14 -10.86
C VAL A 22 -0.54 4.98 -11.88
N LEU A 23 -0.23 5.11 -13.17
CA LEU A 23 -1.21 4.95 -14.24
C LEU A 23 -1.71 3.50 -14.35
N GLY A 24 -0.81 2.53 -14.25
CA GLY A 24 -1.12 1.11 -14.24
C GLY A 24 -1.98 0.70 -13.04
N ILE A 25 -1.69 1.22 -11.85
CA ILE A 25 -2.53 1.03 -10.64
C ILE A 25 -3.93 1.58 -10.88
N ARG A 26 -4.04 2.77 -11.48
CA ARG A 26 -5.34 3.36 -11.80
C ARG A 26 -6.13 2.56 -12.83
N LEU A 27 -5.48 2.10 -13.90
CA LEU A 27 -6.11 1.21 -14.87
C LEU A 27 -6.52 -0.12 -14.22
N ALA A 28 -5.66 -0.71 -13.39
CA ALA A 28 -5.98 -1.94 -12.68
C ALA A 28 -7.19 -1.75 -11.74
N LEU A 29 -7.24 -0.65 -10.99
CA LEU A 29 -8.40 -0.29 -10.17
C LEU A 29 -9.68 -0.04 -10.99
N ARG A 30 -9.55 0.41 -12.24
CA ARG A 30 -10.67 0.60 -13.16
C ARG A 30 -11.22 -0.73 -13.68
N TYR A 31 -10.38 -1.75 -13.84
CA TYR A 31 -10.69 -2.98 -14.58
C TYR A 31 -10.70 -4.27 -13.74
N LYS A 32 -10.11 -4.31 -12.54
CA LYS A 32 -9.87 -5.54 -11.74
C LYS A 32 -10.08 -5.30 -10.23
N THR A 33 -10.44 -6.36 -9.50
CA THR A 33 -10.61 -6.36 -8.04
C THR A 33 -9.27 -6.37 -7.28
N LEU A 34 -9.22 -5.63 -6.16
CA LEU A 34 -8.04 -5.40 -5.30
C LEU A 34 -7.07 -6.57 -5.05
N PRO A 35 -7.50 -7.80 -4.70
CA PRO A 35 -6.59 -8.83 -4.19
C PRO A 35 -5.60 -9.32 -5.25
N TRP A 36 -6.00 -9.36 -6.53
CA TRP A 36 -5.14 -9.80 -7.62
C TRP A 36 -3.97 -8.83 -7.85
N VAL A 37 -4.23 -7.54 -7.68
CA VAL A 37 -3.23 -6.47 -7.82
C VAL A 37 -2.19 -6.59 -6.68
N LEU A 38 -2.62 -6.92 -5.47
CA LEU A 38 -1.74 -7.08 -4.30
C LEU A 38 -0.86 -8.34 -4.40
N GLU A 39 -1.40 -9.47 -4.89
CA GLU A 39 -0.64 -10.72 -5.09
C GLU A 39 0.48 -10.57 -6.11
N GLN A 40 0.20 -9.98 -7.27
CA GLN A 40 1.21 -9.79 -8.32
C GLN A 40 2.29 -8.77 -7.93
N PHE A 41 2.03 -7.94 -6.92
CA PHE A 41 2.95 -6.93 -6.41
C PHE A 41 3.75 -7.36 -5.18
N SER A 42 3.69 -8.65 -4.83
CA SER A 42 4.37 -9.23 -3.67
C SER A 42 5.67 -10.02 -3.94
N PRO A 43 6.54 -9.74 -4.94
CA PRO A 43 7.90 -10.27 -4.88
C PRO A 43 8.64 -9.56 -3.74
N CYS A 44 8.70 -10.25 -2.60
CA CYS A 44 9.39 -9.83 -1.40
C CYS A 44 10.90 -9.90 -1.67
N SER A 45 11.54 -8.76 -1.94
CA SER A 45 13.01 -8.73 -2.05
C SER A 45 13.56 -8.36 -0.68
N MET A 46 13.96 -9.37 0.11
CA MET A 46 14.39 -9.23 1.51
C MET A 46 15.82 -8.67 1.69
N THR A 47 16.38 -7.93 0.72
CA THR A 47 17.84 -7.80 0.63
C THR A 47 18.36 -6.37 0.45
N VAL A 48 17.57 -5.34 0.75
CA VAL A 48 18.05 -3.95 0.61
C VAL A 48 17.84 -3.19 1.90
N GLU A 49 18.92 -2.62 2.43
CA GLU A 49 18.91 -1.69 3.55
C GLU A 49 17.85 -0.58 3.30
N PRO A 50 16.99 -0.29 4.28
CA PRO A 50 15.95 0.72 4.13
C PRO A 50 16.54 2.12 3.91
N ASP A 51 16.51 2.59 2.66
CA ASP A 51 16.87 3.96 2.29
C ASP A 51 15.66 4.89 2.37
N ASP A 52 15.54 5.59 3.51
CA ASP A 52 14.48 6.56 3.78
C ASP A 52 14.51 7.76 2.82
N ALA A 53 15.69 8.16 2.34
CA ALA A 53 15.83 9.31 1.44
C ALA A 53 15.24 8.98 0.06
N ALA A 54 15.52 7.77 -0.46
CA ALA A 54 14.89 7.29 -1.68
C ALA A 54 13.36 7.17 -1.55
N MET A 55 12.85 6.72 -0.39
CA MET A 55 11.41 6.62 -0.17
C MET A 55 10.72 7.99 -0.12
N LYS A 56 11.33 9.00 0.50
CA LYS A 56 10.84 10.39 0.45
C LYS A 56 10.75 10.91 -0.98
N ILE A 57 11.77 10.64 -1.81
CA ILE A 57 11.79 11.04 -3.23
C ILE A 57 10.64 10.37 -4.00
N LEU A 58 10.37 9.09 -3.76
CA LEU A 58 9.26 8.38 -4.42
C LEU A 58 7.91 8.90 -3.98
N ALA A 59 7.71 9.13 -2.68
CA ALA A 59 6.48 9.73 -2.17
C ALA A 59 6.22 11.08 -2.83
N TYR A 60 7.26 11.92 -2.95
CA TYR A 60 7.16 13.18 -3.66
C TYR A 60 6.71 13.02 -5.13
N TYR A 61 7.31 12.08 -5.89
CA TYR A 61 6.93 11.86 -7.29
C TYR A 61 5.54 11.23 -7.44
N VAL A 62 5.16 10.30 -6.55
CA VAL A 62 3.80 9.73 -6.52
C VAL A 62 2.78 10.85 -6.30
N ASP A 63 3.01 11.71 -5.31
CA ASP A 63 2.13 12.84 -5.01
C ASP A 63 2.09 13.85 -6.17
N ARG A 64 3.19 14.02 -6.91
CA ARG A 64 3.25 14.88 -8.09
C ARG A 64 2.44 14.31 -9.26
N TRP A 65 2.60 13.02 -9.56
CA TRP A 65 1.84 12.35 -10.62
C TRP A 65 0.34 12.29 -10.31
N LEU A 66 -0.04 12.05 -9.05
CA LEU A 66 -1.44 12.08 -8.63
C LEU A 66 -2.05 13.49 -8.71
N ARG A 67 -1.25 14.54 -8.50
CA ARG A 67 -1.66 15.93 -8.71
C ARG A 67 -1.86 16.28 -10.19
N LEU A 68 -1.05 15.72 -11.09
CA LEU A 68 -1.17 15.96 -12.54
C LEU A 68 -2.41 15.30 -13.15
N PHE A 69 -2.86 14.18 -12.58
CA PHE A 69 -4.09 13.50 -13.00
C PHE A 69 -5.10 13.48 -11.85
N PRO A 70 -5.71 14.62 -11.46
CA PRO A 70 -6.66 14.63 -10.35
C PRO A 70 -7.92 13.83 -10.71
N TYR A 71 -8.19 12.73 -10.00
CA TYR A 71 -9.42 11.94 -10.17
C TYR A 71 -10.53 12.43 -9.22
N ASN A 72 -10.16 12.73 -7.96
CA ASN A 72 -10.96 13.48 -7.01
C ASN A 72 -10.08 13.79 -5.78
N ARG A 73 -10.18 14.97 -5.14
CA ARG A 73 -9.36 15.31 -3.95
C ARG A 73 -9.52 14.30 -2.80
N ARG A 74 -10.68 13.62 -2.72
CA ARG A 74 -10.99 12.58 -1.72
C ARG A 74 -10.58 11.15 -2.13
N GLY A 75 -10.29 10.90 -3.40
CA GLY A 75 -10.04 9.54 -3.94
C GLY A 75 -8.57 9.19 -4.18
N ASN A 76 -7.64 10.11 -3.90
CA ASN A 76 -6.21 9.89 -4.19
C ASN A 76 -5.47 9.10 -3.10
N CYS A 77 -6.04 8.95 -1.90
CA CYS A 77 -5.41 8.21 -0.80
C CYS A 77 -5.16 6.74 -1.17
N PHE A 78 -6.13 6.09 -1.81
CA PHE A 78 -6.03 4.70 -2.22
C PHE A 78 -4.89 4.43 -3.23
N PRO A 79 -4.86 5.05 -4.43
CA PRO A 79 -3.80 4.82 -5.40
C PRO A 79 -2.43 5.30 -4.90
N ARG A 80 -2.38 6.30 -4.03
CA ARG A 80 -1.16 6.77 -3.36
C ARG A 80 -0.56 5.67 -2.49
N SER A 81 -1.32 5.19 -1.51
CA SER A 81 -0.86 4.22 -0.53
C SER A 81 -0.52 2.89 -1.21
N LEU A 82 -1.24 2.52 -2.27
CA LEU A 82 -0.91 1.33 -3.07
C LEU A 82 0.38 1.49 -3.89
N ALA A 83 0.63 2.66 -4.47
CA ALA A 83 1.89 2.93 -5.18
C ALA A 83 3.08 2.89 -4.22
N LEU A 84 2.93 3.53 -3.05
CA LEU A 84 3.92 3.50 -1.98
C LEU A 84 4.16 2.07 -1.46
N TYR A 85 3.11 1.27 -1.30
CA TYR A 85 3.21 -0.13 -0.88
C TYR A 85 4.12 -0.91 -1.84
N ARG A 86 3.87 -0.78 -3.15
CA ARG A 86 4.68 -1.44 -4.18
C ARG A 86 6.14 -1.00 -4.11
N PHE A 87 6.41 0.29 -3.99
CA PHE A 87 7.79 0.80 -3.93
C PHE A 87 8.53 0.42 -2.66
N ALA A 88 7.82 0.35 -1.54
CA ALA A 88 8.33 -0.09 -0.25
C ALA A 88 8.66 -1.59 -0.28
N ARG A 89 7.74 -2.43 -0.76
CA ARG A 89 7.94 -3.89 -0.89
C ARG A 89 9.08 -4.23 -1.85
N GLN A 90 9.21 -3.51 -2.96
CA GLN A 90 10.33 -3.67 -3.90
C GLN A 90 11.70 -3.34 -3.27
N ARG A 91 11.73 -2.57 -2.19
CA ARG A 91 12.93 -2.20 -1.44
C ARG A 91 13.11 -3.02 -0.16
N GLY A 92 12.29 -4.05 0.06
CA GLY A 92 12.40 -4.92 1.23
C GLY A 92 11.73 -4.41 2.49
N TYR A 93 11.04 -3.26 2.45
CA TYR A 93 10.26 -2.82 3.60
C TYR A 93 9.10 -3.77 3.87
N LEU A 94 8.96 -4.18 5.13
CA LEU A 94 7.83 -4.98 5.63
C LEU A 94 6.61 -4.09 5.94
N VAL A 95 6.23 -3.26 4.98
CA VAL A 95 5.05 -2.41 5.12
C VAL A 95 3.76 -3.23 5.04
N ARG A 96 2.76 -2.81 5.82
CA ARG A 96 1.39 -3.27 5.71
C ARG A 96 0.54 -2.17 5.11
N PHE A 97 -0.36 -2.57 4.24
CA PHE A 97 -1.36 -1.70 3.63
C PHE A 97 -2.67 -1.85 4.38
N HIS A 98 -3.27 -0.73 4.76
CA HIS A 98 -4.55 -0.68 5.45
C HIS A 98 -5.53 0.17 4.67
N CYS A 99 -6.79 -0.25 4.65
CA CYS A 99 -7.92 0.61 4.31
C CYS A 99 -8.85 0.69 5.51
N GLY A 100 -9.39 1.87 5.74
CA GLY A 100 -10.38 2.10 6.78
C GLY A 100 -11.37 3.17 6.38
N VAL A 101 -12.43 3.24 7.18
CA VAL A 101 -13.51 4.21 7.01
C VAL A 101 -13.78 4.90 8.34
N ARG A 102 -14.24 6.14 8.28
CA ARG A 102 -14.76 6.88 9.43
C ARG A 102 -16.07 7.55 9.07
N ASN A 103 -16.89 7.81 10.07
CA ASN A 103 -18.09 8.60 9.89
C ASN A 103 -17.70 10.09 9.91
N ALA A 104 -18.01 10.82 8.83
CA ALA A 104 -17.80 12.25 8.72
C ALA A 104 -19.14 12.98 8.64
N ALA A 105 -19.15 14.28 8.92
CA ALA A 105 -20.36 15.10 9.00
C ALA A 105 -21.29 15.04 7.76
N PHE A 106 -20.77 14.62 6.59
CA PHE A 106 -21.52 14.49 5.34
C PHE A 106 -21.40 13.11 4.69
N GLY A 107 -21.14 12.05 5.48
CA GLY A 107 -21.13 10.67 5.01
C GLY A 107 -19.90 9.86 5.44
N LEU A 108 -19.73 8.69 4.83
CA LEU A 108 -18.61 7.80 5.12
C LEU A 108 -17.35 8.27 4.39
N ASP A 109 -16.28 8.57 5.14
CA ASP A 109 -14.99 8.98 4.60
C ASP A 109 -14.02 7.79 4.61
N GLY A 110 -13.44 7.47 3.46
CA GLY A 110 -12.54 6.33 3.28
C GLY A 110 -11.09 6.77 3.18
N HIS A 111 -10.20 6.05 3.86
CA HIS A 111 -8.76 6.32 3.80
C HIS A 111 -7.97 5.03 3.66
N ALA A 112 -6.84 5.12 2.97
CA ALA A 112 -5.89 4.04 2.84
C ALA A 112 -4.52 4.55 3.27
N TRP A 113 -3.81 3.77 4.07
CA TRP A 113 -2.50 4.15 4.61
C TRP A 113 -1.56 2.96 4.69
N LEU A 114 -0.28 3.27 4.87
CA LEU A 114 0.75 2.27 5.14
C LEU A 114 1.20 2.32 6.59
N THR A 115 1.55 1.16 7.13
CA THR A 115 2.31 1.07 8.38
C THR A 115 3.60 0.29 8.16
N LEU A 116 4.65 0.68 8.87
CA LEU A 116 5.88 -0.10 9.02
C LEU A 116 5.96 -0.48 10.50
N GLY A 117 5.73 -1.76 10.83
CA GLY A 117 5.53 -2.18 12.20
C GLY A 117 4.23 -1.61 12.80
N SER A 118 4.37 -0.67 13.73
CA SER A 118 3.26 0.03 14.42
C SER A 118 3.11 1.50 14.02
N GLU A 119 4.00 2.02 13.16
CA GLU A 119 4.02 3.44 12.80
C GLU A 119 3.50 3.67 11.38
N ALA A 120 2.82 4.80 11.17
CA ALA A 120 2.38 5.20 9.84
C ALA A 120 3.58 5.56 8.95
N PHE A 121 3.60 5.02 7.74
CA PHE A 121 4.72 5.12 6.82
C PHE A 121 4.42 6.10 5.70
N HIS A 122 5.10 7.26 5.72
CA HIS A 122 4.97 8.34 4.72
C HIS A 122 3.54 8.86 4.48
N GLU A 123 2.71 8.92 5.53
CA GLU A 123 1.38 9.56 5.45
C GLU A 123 1.41 11.04 5.83
N PRO A 124 0.67 11.91 5.11
CA PRO A 124 0.51 13.31 5.49
C PRO A 124 -0.45 13.43 6.68
N GLY A 125 0.09 13.32 7.90
CA GLY A 125 -0.62 13.58 9.16
C GLY A 125 -0.90 12.33 10.02
N LYS A 126 -1.52 12.55 11.20
CA LYS A 126 -1.85 11.51 12.19
C LYS A 126 -3.31 11.04 12.17
N HIS A 127 -4.11 11.49 11.22
CA HIS A 127 -5.55 11.23 11.18
C HIS A 127 -5.94 9.77 10.92
N TRP A 128 -4.98 8.90 10.57
CA TRP A 128 -5.21 7.48 10.33
C TRP A 128 -5.72 6.72 11.56
N GLN A 129 -5.47 7.23 12.78
CA GLN A 129 -5.91 6.62 14.04
C GLN A 129 -7.44 6.68 14.23
N ASP A 130 -8.10 7.64 13.57
CA ASP A 130 -9.54 7.85 13.67
C ASP A 130 -10.35 6.96 12.72
N PHE A 131 -9.68 6.14 11.89
CA PHE A 131 -10.33 5.27 10.90
C PHE A 131 -10.46 3.84 11.41
N THR A 132 -11.66 3.29 11.28
CA THR A 132 -11.89 1.86 11.50
C THR A 132 -11.37 1.07 10.32
N VAL A 133 -10.37 0.21 10.55
CA VAL A 133 -9.77 -0.64 9.52
C VAL A 133 -10.79 -1.67 9.01
N THR A 134 -11.06 -1.65 7.71
CA THR A 134 -11.95 -2.60 7.02
C THR A 134 -11.16 -3.64 6.22
N PHE A 135 -9.93 -3.32 5.83
CA PHE A 135 -9.07 -4.23 5.07
C PHE A 135 -7.61 -4.03 5.44
N SER A 136 -6.82 -5.10 5.47
CA SER A 136 -5.37 -5.05 5.69
C SER A 136 -4.66 -6.12 4.88
N TYR A 137 -3.49 -5.77 4.34
CA TYR A 137 -2.64 -6.67 3.57
C TYR A 137 -1.15 -6.48 3.91
N PRO A 138 -0.35 -7.56 4.06
CA PRO A 138 -0.79 -8.95 4.13
C PRO A 138 -1.77 -9.17 5.29
N PRO A 139 -2.68 -10.16 5.18
CA PRO A 139 -3.62 -10.44 6.26
C PRO A 139 -2.85 -10.75 7.54
N ASP A 140 -3.39 -10.29 8.67
CA ASP A 140 -2.83 -10.61 9.97
C ASP A 140 -2.98 -12.13 10.18
N LEU A 141 -1.87 -12.86 10.04
CA LEU A 141 -1.83 -14.33 10.18
C LEU A 141 -2.44 -14.77 11.53
N THR A 142 -2.38 -13.90 12.54
CA THR A 142 -2.99 -14.10 13.85
C THR A 142 -4.52 -14.22 13.79
N LYS A 143 -5.19 -13.51 12.87
CA LYS A 143 -6.65 -13.62 12.69
C LYS A 143 -7.07 -14.88 11.93
N MET A 144 -6.20 -15.41 11.07
CA MET A 144 -6.46 -16.67 10.35
C MET A 144 -6.37 -17.90 11.28
N VAL A 145 -5.44 -17.91 12.24
CA VAL A 145 -5.33 -19.01 13.22
C VAL A 145 -6.55 -19.09 14.14
N SER A 146 -7.08 -17.95 14.59
CA SER A 146 -8.29 -17.93 15.43
C SER A 146 -9.58 -18.33 14.70
N GLN A 147 -9.65 -18.21 13.37
CA GLN A 147 -10.79 -18.71 12.58
C GLN A 147 -10.65 -20.17 12.17
N GLY A 148 -9.43 -20.71 12.06
CA GLY A 148 -9.17 -22.13 11.80
C GLY A 148 -9.36 -23.03 13.03
N SER A 149 -9.19 -22.52 14.25
CA SER A 149 -9.30 -23.32 15.47
C SER A 149 -10.74 -23.54 15.97
N ALA A 150 -11.72 -22.81 15.44
CA ALA A 150 -13.13 -22.95 15.85
C ALA A 150 -13.88 -24.09 15.13
N ILE A 151 -13.23 -24.81 14.21
CA ILE A 151 -13.87 -25.86 13.39
C ILE A 151 -13.45 -27.28 13.84
N HIS A 152 -12.47 -27.43 14.75
CA HIS A 152 -11.97 -28.74 15.20
C HIS A 152 -12.22 -29.01 16.69
N SER A 153 -13.47 -28.90 17.14
CA SER A 153 -13.86 -29.41 18.48
C SER A 153 -15.37 -29.65 18.58
N GLN A 154 -15.93 -30.37 17.61
CA GLN A 154 -17.22 -31.06 17.74
C GLN A 154 -17.08 -32.44 17.10
N GLY A 155 -16.89 -33.48 17.91
CA GLY A 155 -16.87 -34.85 17.42
C GLY A 155 -15.99 -35.81 18.22
N LEU A 156 -16.18 -35.89 19.54
CA LEU A 156 -15.81 -37.09 20.31
C LEU A 156 -16.53 -37.09 21.66
N THR A 157 -17.82 -37.40 21.60
CA THR A 157 -18.58 -37.94 22.74
C THR A 157 -19.36 -39.14 22.23
N LEU A 158 -18.92 -40.32 22.68
CA LEU A 158 -19.70 -41.50 23.08
C LEU A 158 -20.89 -41.88 22.19
N GLU A 159 -20.84 -43.04 21.54
CA GLU A 159 -21.85 -44.08 21.78
C GLU A 159 -21.21 -45.47 21.68
N SER A 160 -21.78 -46.35 22.50
CA SER A 160 -21.29 -47.64 23.02
C SER A 160 -21.21 -48.78 22.02
#